data_AF-A0AAW6T4N0-F1
#
_entry.id   AF-A0AAW6T4N0-F1
#
_cell.length_a   1.000
_cell.length_b   1.000
_cell.length_c   1.000
_cell.angle_alpha   90.00
_cell.angle_beta   90.00
_cell.angle_gamma   90.00
#
_symmetry.space_group_name_H-M   'P 1'
#
loop_
_entity.id
_entity.type
_entity.pdbx_description
1 polymer ?
#
loop_
_entity_poly.entity_id
_entity_poly.type
_entity_poly.pdbx_seq_one_letter_code
_entity_poly.pdbx_strand_id
1 'polypeptide(L)'
;MLLYTLAVAAACAIALERWLQRRFSRRKAVTCAIVWTLAVCLPLAWEFFGLSAELLGLLGTIDVPSLDVELSSLSALSPPSDFAGGLIFALPLGAALLVFSRRSRTRTSVPWWGAAYGAIVVLTMTAAAELVITPALLWLLVGGALTAVSGGVGAAIAELIADRRVTARGIAIGVLAGACGAATATAWLTWQWAIVIGVAGGAIGHLLGKAISRRRTDAESARLGSALVAGPAVAALLLGLFGLGSGLVHTGSPAWFIDQATGVALALAWALGVAWALRLTILRRASEPPPR
;
A
#
# COMPACT_ATOMS: atom_id res chain seq x y z
N MET A 1 15.29 -1.08 11.31
CA MET A 1 14.27 -0.92 10.25
C MET A 1 14.36 0.41 9.51
N LEU A 2 14.88 1.48 10.13
CA LEU A 2 15.02 2.82 9.53
C LEU A 2 15.55 2.87 8.08
N LEU A 3 16.67 2.21 7.76
CA LEU A 3 17.26 2.25 6.41
C LEU A 3 16.34 1.63 5.35
N TYR A 4 15.66 0.54 5.69
CA TYR A 4 14.66 -0.09 4.83
C TYR A 4 13.52 0.90 4.54
N THR A 5 12.95 1.49 5.60
CA THR A 5 11.86 2.47 5.47
C THR A 5 12.24 3.65 4.60
N LEU A 6 13.43 4.22 4.80
CA LEU A 6 13.91 5.36 4.00
C LEU A 6 14.11 4.97 2.53
N ALA A 7 14.68 3.80 2.25
CA ALA A 7 14.88 3.32 0.89
C ALA A 7 13.55 3.09 0.17
N VAL A 8 12.58 2.47 0.85
CA VAL A 8 11.24 2.23 0.29
C VAL A 8 10.48 3.53 0.10
N ALA A 9 10.52 4.44 1.08
CA ALA A 9 9.90 5.75 0.97
C ALA A 9 10.47 6.54 -0.21
N ALA A 10 11.80 6.49 -0.42
CA ALA A 10 12.46 7.09 -1.57
C ALA A 10 12.00 6.44 -2.90
N ALA A 11 11.90 5.12 -2.96
CA ALA A 11 11.40 4.42 -4.15
C ALA A 11 9.95 4.81 -4.50
N CYS A 12 9.07 4.89 -3.50
CA CYS A 12 7.70 5.38 -3.65
C CYS A 12 7.66 6.83 -4.14
N ALA A 13 8.53 7.69 -3.59
CA ALA A 13 8.65 9.09 -3.99
C ALA A 13 9.06 9.20 -5.46
N ILE A 14 10.08 8.45 -5.88
CA ILE A 14 10.57 8.44 -7.27
C ILE A 14 9.48 7.91 -8.22
N ALA A 15 8.76 6.85 -7.82
CA ALA A 15 7.66 6.30 -8.63
C ALA A 15 6.53 7.34 -8.80
N LEU A 16 6.14 8.00 -7.71
CA LEU A 16 5.13 9.05 -7.73
C LEU A 16 5.61 10.24 -8.56
N GLU A 17 6.86 10.68 -8.39
CA GLU A 17 7.46 11.77 -9.17
C GLU A 17 7.40 11.46 -10.66
N ARG A 18 7.93 10.30 -11.10
CA ARG A 18 7.93 9.89 -12.51
C ARG A 18 6.53 9.83 -13.09
N TRP A 19 5.55 9.38 -12.30
CA TRP A 19 4.16 9.37 -12.73
C TRP A 19 3.57 10.78 -12.85
N LEU A 20 3.85 11.66 -11.87
CA LEU A 20 3.42 13.06 -11.87
C LEU A 20 4.08 13.89 -12.98
N GLN A 21 5.34 13.62 -13.33
CA GLN A 21 6.05 14.28 -14.43
C GLN A 21 5.35 14.09 -15.78
N ARG A 22 4.58 13.01 -15.97
CA ARG A 22 3.77 12.81 -17.19
C ARG A 22 2.54 13.73 -17.26
N ARG A 23 2.23 14.45 -16.18
CA ARG A 23 1.01 15.27 -16.02
C ARG A 23 1.30 16.70 -15.63
N PHE A 24 2.42 16.93 -14.96
CA PHE A 24 2.82 18.20 -14.38
C PHE A 24 4.27 18.49 -14.71
N SER A 25 4.69 19.75 -14.56
CA SER A 25 6.10 20.11 -14.72
C SER A 25 6.97 19.38 -13.71
N ARG A 26 8.24 19.12 -14.08
CA ARG A 26 9.23 18.42 -13.23
C ARG A 26 9.30 19.01 -11.82
N ARG A 27 9.32 20.35 -11.69
CA ARG A 27 9.32 21.03 -10.39
C ARG A 27 8.11 20.66 -9.53
N LYS A 28 6.89 20.67 -10.10
CA LYS A 28 5.66 20.30 -9.37
C LYS A 28 5.67 18.83 -8.97
N ALA A 29 6.15 17.95 -9.84
CA ALA A 29 6.27 16.52 -9.56
C ALA A 29 7.24 16.23 -8.40
N VAL A 30 8.43 16.86 -8.41
CA VAL A 30 9.43 16.74 -7.34
C VAL A 30 8.87 17.26 -6.01
N THR A 31 8.27 18.45 -6.00
CA THR A 31 7.68 19.00 -4.76
C THR A 31 6.59 18.08 -4.20
N CYS A 32 5.73 17.53 -5.05
CA CYS A 32 4.70 16.59 -4.60
C CYS A 32 5.30 15.31 -4.04
N ALA A 33 6.35 14.77 -4.67
CA ALA A 33 7.04 13.58 -4.18
C ALA A 33 7.69 13.83 -2.81
N ILE A 34 8.36 14.97 -2.62
CA ILE A 34 8.95 15.36 -1.34
C ILE A 34 7.86 15.49 -0.27
N VAL A 35 6.79 16.24 -0.55
CA VAL A 35 5.69 16.42 0.41
C VAL A 35 5.02 15.08 0.71
N TRP A 36 4.86 14.20 -0.29
CA TRP A 36 4.32 12.86 -0.10
C TRP A 36 5.17 12.03 0.86
N THR A 37 6.48 12.00 0.66
CA THR A 37 7.41 11.29 1.56
C THR A 37 7.33 11.82 2.98
N LEU A 38 7.40 13.15 3.13
CA LEU A 38 7.44 13.79 4.45
C LEU A 38 6.10 13.76 5.18
N ALA A 39 4.99 13.93 4.47
CA ALA A 39 3.67 14.05 5.07
C ALA A 39 2.89 12.73 5.09
N VAL A 40 3.29 11.69 4.35
CA VAL A 40 2.57 10.40 4.30
C VAL A 40 3.46 9.25 4.70
N CYS A 41 4.57 9.02 4.01
CA CYS A 41 5.41 7.85 4.26
C CYS A 41 6.07 7.89 5.64
N LEU A 42 6.64 9.04 6.05
CA LEU A 42 7.30 9.16 7.35
C LEU A 42 6.33 9.06 8.54
N PRO A 43 5.17 9.76 8.57
CA PRO A 43 4.23 9.63 9.68
C PRO A 43 3.62 8.23 9.77
N LEU A 44 3.28 7.61 8.64
CA LEU A 44 2.76 6.23 8.66
C LEU A 44 3.83 5.23 9.09
N ALA A 45 5.08 5.39 8.64
CA ALA A 45 6.15 4.54 9.14
C ALA A 45 6.42 4.78 10.64
N TRP A 46 6.25 6.00 11.13
CA TRP A 46 6.37 6.33 12.54
C TRP A 46 5.39 5.54 13.40
N GLU A 47 4.12 5.55 13.00
CA GLU A 47 3.03 4.85 13.70
C GLU A 47 3.13 3.32 13.57
N PHE A 48 3.40 2.79 12.38
CA PHE A 48 3.30 1.34 12.11
C PHE A 48 4.58 0.57 12.41
N PHE A 49 5.76 1.18 12.27
CA PHE A 49 7.05 0.53 12.55
C PHE A 49 7.67 0.95 13.88
N GLY A 50 7.00 1.80 14.67
CA GLY A 50 7.52 2.24 15.96
C GLY A 50 8.88 2.95 15.83
N LEU A 51 9.08 3.73 14.75
CA LEU A 51 10.33 4.46 14.51
C LEU A 51 10.69 5.40 15.66
N SER A 52 9.74 5.76 16.53
CA SER A 52 9.99 6.44 17.80
C SER A 52 11.03 5.70 18.66
N ALA A 53 10.90 4.39 18.85
CA ALA A 53 11.80 3.62 19.70
C ALA A 53 13.20 3.46 19.07
N GLU A 54 13.28 3.24 17.75
CA GLU A 54 14.57 3.16 17.03
C GLU A 54 15.27 4.53 17.01
N LEU A 55 14.57 5.63 16.72
CA LEU A 55 15.16 6.99 16.70
C LEU A 55 15.51 7.50 18.09
N LEU A 56 14.68 7.23 19.11
CA LEU A 56 15.00 7.57 20.51
C LEU A 56 16.19 6.76 21.03
N GLY A 57 16.32 5.49 20.63
CA GLY A 57 17.51 4.67 20.91
C GLY A 57 18.77 5.17 20.19
N LEU A 58 18.63 5.67 18.95
CA LEU A 58 19.74 6.21 18.16
C LEU A 58 20.15 7.63 18.59
N LEU A 59 19.19 8.41 19.11
CA LEU A 59 19.39 9.74 19.69
C LEU A 59 19.76 9.68 21.17
N GLY A 60 19.95 8.48 21.76
CA GLY A 60 20.13 8.27 23.20
C GLY A 60 20.91 9.38 23.87
N THR A 61 20.22 10.25 24.62
CA THR A 61 20.73 11.30 25.55
C THR A 61 19.67 12.34 25.99
N ILE A 62 18.36 12.20 25.72
CA ILE A 62 17.38 13.16 26.24
C ILE A 62 16.19 12.44 26.89
N ASP A 63 16.26 12.30 28.22
CA ASP A 63 15.12 11.95 29.08
C ASP A 63 14.14 13.14 29.07
N VAL A 64 12.95 12.97 28.49
CA VAL A 64 11.85 13.95 28.60
C VAL A 64 10.60 13.25 29.15
N PRO A 65 10.49 13.12 30.49
CA PRO A 65 9.42 12.35 31.14
C PRO A 65 8.00 12.95 30.96
N SER A 66 7.87 14.14 30.37
CA SER A 66 6.58 14.79 30.11
C SER A 66 5.95 14.44 28.76
N LEU A 67 6.70 13.87 27.80
CA LEU A 67 6.15 13.43 26.51
C LEU A 67 5.52 12.02 26.59
N ASP A 68 5.98 11.22 27.55
CA ASP A 68 5.60 9.81 27.71
C ASP A 68 4.13 9.63 28.12
N VAL A 69 3.53 10.60 28.81
CA VAL A 69 2.16 10.52 29.33
C VAL A 69 1.10 10.82 28.26
N GLU A 70 1.38 11.72 27.31
CA GLU A 70 0.46 11.99 26.19
C GLU A 70 0.60 10.92 25.08
N LEU A 71 1.82 10.44 24.78
CA LEU A 71 2.01 9.35 23.82
C LEU A 71 1.38 8.03 24.31
N SER A 72 1.47 7.72 25.61
CA SER A 72 0.89 6.49 26.18
C SER A 72 -0.65 6.44 26.09
N SER A 73 -1.31 7.59 26.04
CA SER A 73 -2.78 7.67 25.85
C SER A 73 -3.23 7.47 24.39
N LEU A 74 -2.36 7.79 23.42
CA LEU A 74 -2.56 7.50 21.98
C LEU A 74 -2.08 6.09 21.59
N SER A 75 -1.09 5.55 22.30
CA SER A 75 -0.50 4.23 22.07
C SER A 75 -1.13 3.08 22.88
N ALA A 76 -2.31 3.30 23.46
CA ALA A 76 -3.05 2.25 24.19
C ALA A 76 -3.62 1.15 23.26
N LEU A 77 -3.61 1.38 21.94
CA LEU A 77 -3.92 0.39 20.92
C LEU A 77 -2.62 -0.24 20.43
N SER A 78 -2.58 -1.58 20.34
CA SER A 78 -1.48 -2.27 19.66
C SER A 78 -1.36 -1.74 18.24
N PRO A 79 -0.17 -1.33 17.78
CA PRO A 79 -0.01 -0.81 16.44
C PRO A 79 -0.45 -1.90 15.42
N PRO A 80 -1.23 -1.53 14.40
CA PRO A 80 -1.61 -2.44 13.33
C PRO A 80 -0.37 -3.08 12.70
N SER A 81 -0.40 -4.40 12.54
CA SER A 81 0.70 -5.17 11.98
C SER A 81 0.79 -4.98 10.46
N ASP A 82 1.95 -4.53 9.99
CA ASP A 82 2.29 -4.40 8.57
C ASP A 82 3.73 -4.91 8.39
N PHE A 83 3.94 -5.99 7.63
CA PHE A 83 5.24 -6.65 7.59
C PHE A 83 6.29 -5.88 6.79
N ALA A 84 5.97 -5.57 5.54
CA ALA A 84 6.85 -4.97 4.54
C ALA A 84 6.29 -3.65 3.99
N GLY A 85 5.36 -3.04 4.72
CA GLY A 85 4.86 -1.69 4.41
C GLY A 85 3.75 -1.68 3.36
N GLY A 86 2.88 -2.69 3.33
CA GLY A 86 1.70 -2.67 2.47
C GLY A 86 0.73 -1.54 2.82
N LEU A 87 0.53 -1.26 4.11
CA LEU A 87 -0.30 -0.16 4.60
C LEU A 87 0.44 1.17 4.61
N ILE A 88 1.76 1.15 4.73
CA ILE A 88 2.60 2.37 4.77
C ILE A 88 2.92 2.90 3.36
N PHE A 89 3.07 2.01 2.37
CA PHE A 89 3.56 2.39 1.04
C PHE A 89 2.55 2.09 -0.07
N ALA A 90 2.08 0.85 -0.18
CA ALA A 90 1.23 0.44 -1.30
C ALA A 90 -0.16 1.10 -1.22
N LEU A 91 -0.83 1.02 -0.07
CA LEU A 91 -2.15 1.60 0.13
C LEU A 91 -2.15 3.13 -0.07
N PRO A 92 -1.22 3.90 0.52
CA PRO A 92 -1.16 5.33 0.30
C PRO A 92 -0.86 5.70 -1.16
N LEU A 93 0.07 5.01 -1.81
CA LEU A 93 0.36 5.22 -3.23
C LEU A 93 -0.90 4.96 -4.08
N GLY A 94 -1.65 3.90 -3.78
CA GLY A 94 -2.92 3.61 -4.42
C GLY A 94 -3.95 4.72 -4.23
N ALA A 95 -4.08 5.24 -3.00
CA ALA A 95 -4.96 6.37 -2.67
C ALA A 95 -4.59 7.63 -3.48
N ALA A 96 -3.30 7.95 -3.61
CA ALA A 96 -2.83 9.04 -4.46
C ALA A 96 -3.27 8.86 -5.91
N LEU A 97 -3.04 7.69 -6.49
CA LEU A 97 -3.45 7.39 -7.88
C LEU A 97 -4.97 7.56 -8.07
N LEU A 98 -5.77 7.15 -7.09
CA LEU A 98 -7.23 7.32 -7.12
C LEU A 98 -7.68 8.79 -7.07
N VAL A 99 -6.96 9.66 -6.37
CA VAL A 99 -7.24 11.10 -6.31
C VAL A 99 -6.82 11.80 -7.60
N PHE A 100 -5.63 11.51 -8.09
CA PHE A 100 -5.07 12.15 -9.28
C PHE A 100 -5.61 11.58 -10.61
N SER A 101 -6.28 10.43 -10.61
CA SER A 101 -7.00 9.87 -11.79
C SER A 101 -8.27 10.63 -12.19
N ARG A 102 -8.78 11.55 -11.36
CA ARG A 102 -10.05 12.27 -11.58
C ARG A 102 -10.06 13.25 -12.77
N ARG A 103 -8.91 13.71 -13.27
CA ARG A 103 -8.88 14.81 -14.27
C ARG A 103 -7.63 14.83 -15.14
N SER A 104 -7.06 13.68 -15.46
CA SER A 104 -5.98 13.62 -16.44
C SER A 104 -6.53 13.88 -17.84
N ARG A 105 -5.98 14.87 -18.56
CA ARG A 105 -6.21 15.04 -20.01
C ARG A 105 -5.45 13.97 -20.82
N THR A 106 -4.39 13.40 -20.24
CA THR A 106 -3.60 12.34 -20.85
C THR A 106 -4.14 10.98 -20.42
N ARG A 107 -4.59 10.18 -21.40
CA ARG A 107 -4.81 8.74 -21.18
C ARG A 107 -3.44 8.09 -20.99
N THR A 108 -3.19 7.56 -19.80
CA THR A 108 -1.99 6.76 -19.57
C THR A 108 -2.32 5.30 -19.86
N SER A 109 -1.70 4.72 -20.89
CA SER A 109 -1.74 3.27 -21.09
C SER A 109 -0.61 2.66 -20.26
N VAL A 110 -0.95 2.00 -19.16
CA VAL A 110 0.04 1.18 -18.44
C VAL A 110 0.08 -0.18 -19.13
N PRO A 111 1.23 -0.59 -19.68
CA PRO A 111 1.34 -1.92 -20.26
C PRO A 111 1.18 -2.97 -19.15
N TRP A 112 0.62 -4.12 -19.47
CA TRP A 112 0.35 -5.19 -18.49
C TRP A 112 1.63 -5.62 -17.75
N TRP A 113 2.78 -5.59 -18.42
CA TRP A 113 4.07 -5.90 -17.80
C TRP A 113 4.42 -4.92 -16.67
N GLY A 114 3.98 -3.66 -16.73
CA GLY A 114 4.26 -2.68 -15.66
C GLY A 114 3.71 -3.11 -14.30
N ALA A 115 2.51 -3.73 -14.28
CA ALA A 115 1.94 -4.29 -13.06
C ALA A 115 2.67 -5.56 -12.60
N ALA A 116 3.09 -6.42 -13.53
CA ALA A 116 3.88 -7.61 -13.22
C ALA A 116 5.25 -7.26 -12.63
N TYR A 117 5.96 -6.28 -13.22
CA TYR A 117 7.21 -5.76 -12.65
C TYR A 117 7.00 -5.12 -11.29
N GLY A 118 5.90 -4.37 -11.11
CA GLY A 118 5.52 -3.84 -9.81
C GLY A 118 5.35 -4.94 -8.76
N ALA A 119 4.72 -6.05 -9.12
CA ALA A 119 4.56 -7.19 -8.23
C ALA A 119 5.90 -7.82 -7.84
N ILE A 120 6.82 -7.99 -8.81
CA ILE A 120 8.18 -8.49 -8.53
C ILE A 120 8.90 -7.55 -7.55
N VAL A 121 8.85 -6.24 -7.78
CA VAL A 121 9.48 -5.25 -6.88
C VAL A 121 8.91 -5.35 -5.48
N VAL A 122 7.58 -5.46 -5.35
CA VAL A 122 6.94 -5.62 -4.04
C VAL A 122 7.37 -6.93 -3.36
N LEU A 123 7.44 -8.05 -4.07
CA LEU A 123 7.91 -9.32 -3.51
C LEU A 123 9.38 -9.24 -3.07
N THR A 124 10.24 -8.58 -3.84
CA THR A 124 11.63 -8.33 -3.43
C THR A 124 11.69 -7.45 -2.19
N MET A 125 10.83 -6.44 -2.07
CA MET A 125 10.72 -5.61 -0.87
C MET A 125 10.22 -6.40 0.34
N THR A 126 9.29 -7.33 0.13
CA THR A 126 8.81 -8.24 1.17
C THR A 126 9.92 -9.16 1.67
N ALA A 127 10.73 -9.70 0.76
CA ALA A 127 11.91 -10.48 1.12
C ALA A 127 12.96 -9.63 1.84
N ALA A 128 13.18 -8.39 1.41
CA ALA A 128 14.14 -7.48 2.01
C ALA A 128 13.70 -6.90 3.37
N ALA A 129 12.42 -7.01 3.72
CA ALA A 129 11.94 -6.69 5.06
C ALA A 129 12.48 -7.67 6.11
N GLU A 130 12.78 -8.91 5.70
CA GLU A 130 13.56 -9.84 6.49
C GLU A 130 15.04 -9.42 6.44
N LEU A 131 15.48 -8.67 7.44
CA LEU A 131 16.83 -8.09 7.49
C LEU A 131 17.95 -9.12 7.70
N VAL A 132 17.60 -10.39 7.96
CA VAL A 132 18.53 -11.49 8.23
C VAL A 132 18.19 -12.67 7.33
N ILE A 133 19.21 -13.30 6.73
CA ILE A 133 19.00 -14.50 5.92
C ILE A 133 18.70 -15.67 6.87
N THR A 134 17.41 -15.99 7.02
CA THR A 134 16.91 -17.08 7.85
C THR A 134 16.14 -18.11 7.00
N PRO A 135 15.86 -19.33 7.51
CA PRO A 135 14.94 -20.25 6.85
C PRO A 135 13.53 -19.66 6.63
N ALA A 136 13.14 -18.65 7.41
CA ALA A 136 11.88 -17.94 7.23
C ALA A 136 11.83 -17.18 5.90
N LEU A 137 12.98 -16.73 5.36
CA LEU A 137 13.05 -16.05 4.06
C LEU A 137 12.45 -16.90 2.92
N LEU A 138 12.71 -18.20 2.91
CA LEU A 138 12.12 -19.10 1.91
C LEU A 138 10.60 -19.15 2.07
N TRP A 139 10.11 -19.21 3.31
CA TRP A 139 8.68 -19.20 3.59
C TRP A 139 8.02 -17.89 3.17
N LEU A 140 8.66 -16.74 3.41
CA LEU A 140 8.19 -15.42 2.98
C LEU A 140 8.16 -15.30 1.46
N LEU A 141 9.18 -15.81 0.77
CA LEU A 141 9.25 -15.81 -0.69
C LEU A 141 8.15 -16.68 -1.31
N VAL A 142 7.98 -17.90 -0.81
CA VAL A 142 6.96 -18.84 -1.29
C VAL A 142 5.56 -18.32 -0.94
N GLY A 143 5.34 -17.87 0.28
CA GLY A 143 4.08 -17.28 0.73
C GLY A 143 3.71 -16.03 -0.06
N GLY A 144 4.68 -15.14 -0.29
CA GLY A 144 4.50 -13.95 -1.11
C GLY A 144 4.18 -14.28 -2.56
N ALA A 145 4.93 -15.21 -3.18
CA ALA A 145 4.67 -15.65 -4.54
C ALA A 145 3.29 -16.32 -4.67
N LEU A 146 2.90 -17.18 -3.73
CA LEU A 146 1.59 -17.81 -3.69
C LEU A 146 0.47 -16.77 -3.56
N THR A 147 0.62 -15.78 -2.67
CA THR A 147 -0.36 -14.69 -2.50
C THR A 147 -0.47 -13.85 -3.78
N ALA A 148 0.64 -13.54 -4.43
CA ALA A 148 0.66 -12.79 -5.69
C ALA A 148 -0.03 -13.58 -6.82
N VAL A 149 0.37 -14.84 -7.06
CA VAL A 149 -0.22 -15.68 -8.11
C VAL A 149 -1.72 -15.88 -7.89
N SER A 150 -2.12 -16.20 -6.66
CA SER A 150 -3.52 -16.38 -6.29
C SER A 150 -4.33 -15.08 -6.42
N GLY A 151 -3.72 -13.90 -6.25
CA GLY A 151 -4.31 -12.62 -6.63
C GLY A 151 -4.58 -12.46 -8.11
N GLY A 152 -3.69 -12.95 -8.97
CA GLY A 152 -3.94 -13.05 -10.41
C GLY A 152 -5.14 -13.94 -10.72
N VAL A 153 -5.24 -15.10 -10.05
CA VAL A 153 -6.38 -16.03 -10.16
C VAL A 153 -7.68 -15.39 -9.68
N GLY A 154 -7.68 -14.73 -8.53
CA GLY A 154 -8.86 -14.03 -7.99
C GLY A 154 -9.37 -12.93 -8.93
N ALA A 155 -8.46 -12.15 -9.51
CA ALA A 155 -8.82 -11.16 -10.52
C ALA A 155 -9.36 -11.80 -11.81
N ALA A 156 -8.78 -12.91 -12.27
CA ALA A 156 -9.27 -13.65 -13.43
C ALA A 156 -10.68 -14.21 -13.21
N ILE A 157 -10.96 -14.77 -12.03
CA ILE A 157 -12.29 -15.26 -11.65
C ILE A 157 -13.29 -14.10 -11.63
N ALA A 158 -12.93 -12.97 -11.00
CA ALA A 158 -13.79 -11.80 -10.96
C ALA A 158 -14.08 -11.24 -12.36
N GLU A 159 -13.08 -11.20 -13.24
CA GLU A 159 -13.23 -10.76 -14.63
C GLU A 159 -14.09 -11.74 -15.44
N LEU A 160 -13.89 -13.05 -15.26
CA LEU A 160 -14.70 -14.08 -15.92
C LEU A 160 -16.18 -13.98 -15.51
N ILE A 161 -16.47 -13.75 -14.22
CA ILE A 161 -17.84 -13.58 -13.72
C ILE A 161 -18.44 -12.27 -14.25
N ALA A 162 -17.69 -11.17 -14.21
CA ALA A 162 -18.23 -9.83 -14.47
C ALA A 162 -18.20 -9.40 -15.94
N ASP A 163 -17.32 -9.96 -16.77
CA ASP A 163 -17.10 -9.60 -18.18
C ASP A 163 -17.08 -10.80 -19.14
N ARG A 164 -17.20 -12.04 -18.64
CA ARG A 164 -17.14 -13.28 -19.45
C ARG A 164 -15.85 -13.43 -20.27
N ARG A 165 -14.78 -12.76 -19.85
CA ARG A 165 -13.44 -12.84 -20.47
C ARG A 165 -12.37 -12.71 -19.40
N VAL A 166 -11.17 -13.20 -19.70
CA VAL A 166 -9.99 -13.04 -18.86
C VAL A 166 -8.94 -12.30 -19.67
N THR A 167 -8.35 -11.24 -19.11
CA THR A 167 -7.30 -10.48 -19.78
C THR A 167 -5.98 -10.57 -19.04
N ALA A 168 -4.86 -10.61 -19.78
CA ALA A 168 -3.52 -10.58 -19.20
C ALA A 168 -3.31 -9.34 -18.31
N ARG A 169 -3.96 -8.22 -18.65
CA ARG A 169 -3.94 -7.00 -17.83
C ARG A 169 -4.69 -7.17 -16.51
N GLY A 170 -5.89 -7.76 -16.54
CA GLY A 170 -6.66 -8.06 -15.33
C GLY A 170 -5.87 -8.96 -14.38
N ILE A 171 -5.26 -10.02 -14.92
CA ILE A 171 -4.38 -10.92 -14.18
C ILE A 171 -3.19 -10.16 -13.58
N ALA A 172 -2.45 -9.38 -14.37
CA ALA A 172 -1.26 -8.68 -13.88
C ALA A 172 -1.58 -7.66 -12.75
N ILE A 173 -2.73 -6.98 -12.84
CA ILE A 173 -3.22 -6.10 -11.77
C ILE A 173 -3.61 -6.91 -10.52
N GLY A 174 -4.23 -8.08 -10.70
CA GLY A 174 -4.51 -9.01 -9.61
C GLY A 174 -3.24 -9.53 -8.93
N VAL A 175 -2.20 -9.85 -9.71
CA VAL A 175 -0.89 -10.27 -9.19
C VAL A 175 -0.26 -9.16 -8.36
N LEU A 176 -0.34 -7.91 -8.83
CA LEU A 176 0.11 -6.75 -8.06
C LEU A 176 -0.68 -6.60 -6.76
N ALA A 177 -2.02 -6.72 -6.79
CA ALA A 177 -2.84 -6.65 -5.58
C ALA A 177 -2.46 -7.74 -4.56
N GLY A 178 -2.26 -8.98 -5.02
CA GLY A 178 -1.80 -10.08 -4.19
C GLY A 178 -0.40 -9.85 -3.61
N ALA A 179 0.54 -9.34 -4.41
CA ALA A 179 1.89 -8.98 -3.91
C ALA A 179 1.83 -7.87 -2.84
N CYS A 180 0.99 -6.85 -3.01
CA CYS A 180 0.77 -5.83 -1.99
C CYS A 180 0.09 -6.38 -0.72
N GLY A 181 -0.82 -7.35 -0.88
CA GLY A 181 -1.36 -8.10 0.25
C GLY A 181 -0.29 -8.91 0.98
N ALA A 182 0.62 -9.57 0.25
CA ALA A 182 1.75 -10.28 0.83
C ALA A 182 2.68 -9.35 1.62
N ALA A 183 2.99 -8.17 1.07
CA ALA A 183 3.77 -7.16 1.79
C ALA A 183 3.12 -6.74 3.11
N THR A 184 1.79 -6.84 3.22
CA THR A 184 1.09 -6.53 4.47
C THR A 184 1.19 -7.66 5.47
N ALA A 185 0.96 -8.91 5.05
CA ALA A 185 0.63 -9.99 6.00
C ALA A 185 1.56 -11.20 5.96
N THR A 186 2.42 -11.38 4.96
CA THR A 186 3.01 -12.71 4.66
C THR A 186 3.86 -13.34 5.77
N ALA A 187 4.37 -12.57 6.73
CA ALA A 187 5.10 -13.10 7.87
C ALA A 187 4.23 -13.87 8.86
N TRP A 188 2.92 -13.69 8.81
CA TRP A 188 1.97 -14.28 9.74
C TRP A 188 1.02 -15.28 9.06
N LEU A 189 1.25 -15.62 7.79
CA LEU A 189 0.33 -16.43 6.99
C LEU A 189 0.84 -17.86 6.81
N THR A 190 -0.05 -18.82 7.04
CA THR A 190 0.11 -20.16 6.45
C THR A 190 -0.16 -20.09 4.94
N TRP A 191 0.26 -21.12 4.20
CA TRP A 191 0.09 -21.15 2.74
C TRP A 191 -1.38 -21.13 2.32
N GLN A 192 -2.28 -21.69 3.13
CA GLN A 192 -3.72 -21.63 2.88
C GLN A 192 -4.24 -20.19 2.92
N TRP A 193 -3.84 -19.41 3.92
CA TRP A 193 -4.27 -18.02 4.05
C TRP A 193 -3.60 -17.08 3.06
N ALA A 194 -2.36 -17.37 2.65
CA ALA A 194 -1.72 -16.71 1.51
C ALA A 194 -2.59 -16.81 0.25
N ILE A 195 -3.13 -18.00 -0.05
CA ILE A 195 -4.03 -18.20 -1.20
C ILE A 195 -5.33 -17.42 -1.01
N VAL A 196 -5.97 -17.50 0.15
CA VAL A 196 -7.24 -16.81 0.43
C VAL A 196 -7.09 -15.29 0.32
N ILE A 197 -6.06 -14.72 0.94
CA ILE A 197 -5.77 -13.28 0.89
C ILE A 197 -5.48 -12.85 -0.54
N GLY A 198 -4.68 -13.63 -1.28
CA GLY A 198 -4.41 -13.34 -2.68
C GLY A 198 -5.70 -13.32 -3.49
N VAL A 199 -6.47 -14.40 -3.49
CA VAL A 199 -7.75 -14.49 -4.23
C VAL A 199 -8.69 -13.33 -3.87
N ALA A 200 -8.90 -13.06 -2.58
CA ALA A 200 -9.78 -12.00 -2.11
C ALA A 200 -9.27 -10.62 -2.53
N GLY A 201 -7.99 -10.32 -2.31
CA GLY A 201 -7.37 -9.04 -2.67
C GLY A 201 -7.41 -8.79 -4.18
N GLY A 202 -7.12 -9.81 -4.99
CA GLY A 202 -7.20 -9.74 -6.44
C GLY A 202 -8.61 -9.53 -6.96
N ALA A 203 -9.58 -10.29 -6.45
CA ALA A 203 -10.99 -10.17 -6.84
C ALA A 203 -11.57 -8.81 -6.46
N ILE A 204 -11.38 -8.37 -5.21
CA ILE A 204 -11.87 -7.09 -4.71
C ILE A 204 -11.18 -5.93 -5.44
N GLY A 205 -9.85 -5.98 -5.61
CA GLY A 205 -9.09 -4.97 -6.34
C GLY A 205 -9.56 -4.81 -7.79
N HIS A 206 -9.87 -5.92 -8.48
CA HIS A 206 -10.43 -5.90 -9.81
C HIS A 206 -11.83 -5.26 -9.86
N LEU A 207 -12.76 -5.74 -9.00
CA LEU A 207 -14.14 -5.24 -8.97
C LEU A 207 -14.20 -3.76 -8.60
N LEU A 208 -13.41 -3.33 -7.61
CA LEU A 208 -13.29 -1.94 -7.19
C LEU A 208 -12.69 -1.09 -8.32
N GLY A 209 -11.63 -1.55 -8.96
CA GLY A 209 -11.01 -0.88 -10.12
C GLY A 209 -11.98 -0.69 -11.26
N LYS A 210 -12.80 -1.70 -11.56
CA LYS A 210 -13.87 -1.62 -12.57
C LYS A 210 -14.95 -0.62 -12.17
N ALA A 211 -15.44 -0.66 -10.93
CA ALA A 211 -16.45 0.26 -10.43
C ALA A 211 -15.99 1.72 -10.45
N ILE A 212 -14.76 1.99 -10.00
CA ILE A 212 -14.20 3.35 -9.94
C ILE A 212 -13.85 3.85 -11.35
N SER A 213 -13.27 3.01 -12.20
CA SER A 213 -12.85 3.42 -13.55
C SER A 213 -14.01 3.88 -14.44
N ARG A 214 -15.23 3.39 -14.20
CA ARG A 214 -16.45 3.88 -14.90
C ARG A 214 -16.70 5.38 -14.70
N ARG A 215 -16.22 5.97 -13.60
CA ARG A 215 -16.45 7.38 -13.23
C ARG A 215 -15.20 8.27 -13.35
N ARG A 216 -14.13 7.79 -14.01
CA ARG A 216 -12.81 8.45 -14.03
C ARG A 216 -12.32 8.67 -15.46
N THR A 217 -11.59 9.76 -15.69
CA THR A 217 -11.00 10.05 -17.02
C THR A 217 -9.78 9.19 -17.31
N ASP A 218 -9.04 8.80 -16.26
CA ASP A 218 -7.93 7.85 -16.35
C ASP A 218 -8.30 6.51 -15.69
N ALA A 219 -8.90 5.64 -16.49
CA ALA A 219 -9.36 4.32 -16.05
C ALA A 219 -8.23 3.41 -15.58
N GLU A 220 -7.05 3.48 -16.20
CA GLU A 220 -5.91 2.60 -15.89
C GLU A 220 -5.28 2.95 -14.56
N SER A 221 -5.04 4.24 -14.32
CA SER A 221 -4.55 4.71 -13.01
C SER A 221 -5.54 4.39 -11.89
N ALA A 222 -6.85 4.44 -12.18
CA ALA A 222 -7.87 4.07 -11.21
C ALA A 222 -7.86 2.57 -10.88
N ARG A 223 -7.64 1.69 -11.87
CA ARG A 223 -7.53 0.24 -11.66
C ARG A 223 -6.29 -0.13 -10.85
N LEU A 224 -5.14 0.43 -11.20
CA LEU A 224 -3.90 0.24 -10.43
C LEU A 224 -4.04 0.77 -9.00
N GLY A 225 -4.58 1.98 -8.85
CA GLY A 225 -4.83 2.55 -7.53
C GLY A 225 -5.76 1.70 -6.68
N SER A 226 -6.78 1.08 -7.29
CA SER A 226 -7.71 0.19 -6.58
C SER A 226 -7.03 -1.10 -6.14
N ALA A 227 -6.16 -1.70 -6.96
CA ALA A 227 -5.38 -2.88 -6.59
C ALA A 227 -4.41 -2.59 -5.43
N LEU A 228 -3.69 -1.47 -5.50
CA LEU A 228 -2.76 -1.03 -4.47
C LEU A 228 -3.43 -0.70 -3.13
N VAL A 229 -4.71 -0.29 -3.15
CA VAL A 229 -5.50 -0.08 -1.92
C VAL A 229 -6.11 -1.40 -1.42
N ALA A 230 -6.77 -2.14 -2.31
CA ALA A 230 -7.54 -3.32 -1.93
C ALA A 230 -6.66 -4.47 -1.43
N GLY A 231 -5.51 -4.72 -2.06
CA GLY A 231 -4.59 -5.78 -1.66
C GLY A 231 -4.18 -5.66 -0.18
N PRO A 232 -3.51 -4.57 0.23
CA PRO A 232 -3.13 -4.35 1.62
C PRO A 232 -4.31 -4.28 2.59
N ALA A 233 -5.39 -3.58 2.22
CA ALA A 233 -6.56 -3.46 3.10
C ALA A 233 -7.21 -4.82 3.39
N VAL A 234 -7.39 -5.65 2.36
CA VAL A 234 -7.95 -7.00 2.51
C VAL A 234 -7.01 -7.88 3.32
N ALA A 235 -5.71 -7.82 3.05
CA ALA A 235 -4.72 -8.59 3.81
C ALA A 235 -4.70 -8.21 5.30
N ALA A 236 -4.71 -6.92 5.63
CA ALA A 236 -4.76 -6.43 7.02
C ALA A 236 -6.03 -6.87 7.75
N LEU A 237 -7.20 -6.72 7.11
CA LEU A 237 -8.47 -7.14 7.70
C LEU A 237 -8.54 -8.65 7.92
N LEU A 238 -8.11 -9.44 6.93
CA LEU A 238 -8.05 -10.90 7.06
C LEU A 238 -7.01 -11.32 8.10
N LEU A 239 -5.87 -10.62 8.19
CA LEU A 239 -4.88 -10.85 9.23
C LEU A 239 -5.48 -10.64 10.63
N GLY A 240 -6.23 -9.56 10.86
CA GLY A 240 -6.90 -9.33 12.13
C GLY A 240 -7.94 -10.40 12.49
N LEU A 241 -8.61 -10.98 11.50
CA LEU A 241 -9.55 -12.09 11.71
C LEU A 241 -8.87 -13.44 11.96
N PHE A 242 -7.65 -13.65 11.45
CA PHE A 242 -7.12 -15.00 11.24
C PHE A 242 -5.66 -15.22 11.70
N GLY A 243 -4.83 -14.19 11.85
CA GLY A 243 -3.37 -14.31 11.90
C GLY A 243 -2.71 -14.92 13.16
N LEU A 244 -3.46 -15.35 14.18
CA LEU A 244 -2.89 -15.93 15.42
C LEU A 244 -2.99 -17.46 15.49
N GLY A 245 -3.58 -18.13 14.48
CA GLY A 245 -3.81 -19.58 14.52
C GLY A 245 -2.80 -20.41 13.72
N SER A 246 -2.25 -21.45 14.33
CA SER A 246 -1.50 -22.51 13.66
C SER A 246 -2.41 -23.52 12.96
N GLY A 247 -3.24 -23.10 11.98
CA GLY A 247 -4.09 -24.05 11.22
C GLY A 247 -5.38 -23.50 10.62
N LEU A 248 -6.36 -24.38 10.35
CA LEU A 248 -7.71 -24.02 9.83
C LEU A 248 -8.70 -23.61 10.93
N VAL A 249 -8.31 -23.74 12.21
CA VAL A 249 -9.09 -23.28 13.36
C VAL A 249 -8.35 -22.08 13.96
N HIS A 250 -9.02 -20.95 14.04
CA HIS A 250 -8.38 -19.66 14.29
C HIS A 250 -8.92 -18.95 15.53
N THR A 251 -7.99 -18.42 16.32
CA THR A 251 -8.19 -17.54 17.46
C THR A 251 -7.83 -16.11 17.07
N GLY A 252 -8.44 -15.58 16.01
CA GLY A 252 -8.43 -14.13 15.82
C GLY A 252 -9.07 -13.45 17.03
N SER A 253 -8.52 -12.33 17.46
CA SER A 253 -9.13 -11.52 18.51
C SER A 253 -9.92 -10.38 17.86
N PRO A 254 -11.17 -10.11 18.30
CA PRO A 254 -11.89 -8.91 17.88
C PRO A 254 -11.07 -7.64 18.08
N ALA A 255 -10.23 -7.58 19.11
CA ALA A 255 -9.33 -6.46 19.35
C ALA A 255 -8.32 -6.27 18.21
N TRP A 256 -7.68 -7.36 17.76
CA TRP A 256 -6.69 -7.28 16.68
C TRP A 256 -7.33 -6.94 15.32
N PHE A 257 -8.55 -7.43 15.08
CA PHE A 257 -9.32 -6.99 13.92
C PHE A 257 -9.63 -5.48 13.95
N ILE A 258 -10.02 -4.95 15.12
CA ILE A 258 -10.27 -3.52 15.29
C ILE A 258 -8.99 -2.71 15.06
N ASP A 259 -7.84 -3.16 15.58
CA ASP A 259 -6.55 -2.50 15.37
C ASP A 259 -6.20 -2.43 13.88
N GLN A 260 -6.32 -3.56 13.18
CA GLN A 260 -6.06 -3.62 11.73
C GLN A 260 -7.02 -2.76 10.91
N ALA A 261 -8.32 -2.81 11.23
CA ALA A 261 -9.33 -1.97 10.58
C ALA A 261 -9.07 -0.48 10.80
N THR A 262 -8.67 -0.10 12.02
CA THR A 262 -8.31 1.27 12.39
C THR A 262 -7.06 1.71 11.63
N GLY A 263 -6.04 0.86 11.54
CA GLY A 263 -4.83 1.12 10.76
C GLY A 263 -5.13 1.36 9.28
N VAL A 264 -5.94 0.50 8.66
CA VAL A 264 -6.38 0.67 7.26
C VAL A 264 -7.14 1.99 7.07
N ALA A 265 -8.09 2.28 7.98
CA ALA A 265 -8.90 3.50 7.90
C ALA A 265 -8.04 4.76 8.05
N LEU A 266 -7.12 4.79 9.02
CA LEU A 266 -6.20 5.89 9.27
C LEU A 266 -5.28 6.12 8.07
N ALA A 267 -4.60 5.06 7.60
CA ALA A 267 -3.68 5.15 6.46
C ALA A 267 -4.39 5.63 5.20
N LEU A 268 -5.61 5.13 4.94
CA LEU A 268 -6.40 5.53 3.78
C LEU A 268 -6.90 6.97 3.90
N ALA A 269 -7.49 7.34 5.04
CA ALA A 269 -8.03 8.69 5.26
C ALA A 269 -6.92 9.74 5.18
N TRP A 270 -5.77 9.47 5.81
CA TRP A 270 -4.61 10.34 5.79
C TRP A 270 -4.04 10.50 4.39
N ALA A 271 -3.78 9.40 3.68
CA ALA A 271 -3.25 9.43 2.32
C ALA A 271 -4.19 10.14 1.34
N LEU A 272 -5.50 9.92 1.44
CA LEU A 272 -6.50 10.62 0.64
C LEU A 272 -6.52 12.12 0.96
N GLY A 273 -6.46 12.50 2.24
CA GLY A 273 -6.43 13.89 2.70
C GLY A 273 -5.23 14.64 2.13
N VAL A 274 -4.02 14.09 2.29
CA VAL A 274 -2.78 14.70 1.77
C VAL A 274 -2.78 14.73 0.24
N ALA A 275 -3.19 13.65 -0.44
CA ALA A 275 -3.29 13.62 -1.90
C ALA A 275 -4.26 14.69 -2.42
N TRP A 276 -5.38 14.90 -1.73
CA TRP A 276 -6.37 15.89 -2.10
C TRP A 276 -5.86 17.32 -1.88
N ALA A 277 -5.20 17.59 -0.75
CA ALA A 277 -4.56 18.87 -0.46
C ALA A 277 -3.48 19.22 -1.51
N LEU A 278 -2.61 18.26 -1.85
CA LEU A 278 -1.61 18.41 -2.91
C LEU A 278 -2.25 18.68 -4.27
N ARG A 279 -3.32 17.98 -4.60
CA ARG A 279 -4.03 18.21 -5.86
C ARG A 279 -4.62 19.61 -5.92
N LEU A 280 -5.20 20.12 -4.84
CA LEU A 280 -5.76 21.48 -4.79
C LEU A 280 -4.68 22.57 -4.94
N THR A 281 -3.53 22.41 -4.28
CA THR A 281 -2.43 23.38 -4.37
C THR A 281 -1.83 23.44 -5.79
N ILE A 282 -1.68 22.30 -6.45
CA ILE A 282 -1.23 22.24 -7.85
C ILE A 282 -2.21 22.96 -8.79
N LEU A 283 -3.52 22.77 -8.58
CA LEU A 283 -4.57 23.37 -9.39
C LEU A 283 -4.65 24.89 -9.19
N ARG A 284 -4.55 25.38 -7.94
CA ARG A 284 -4.55 26.83 -7.64
C ARG A 284 -3.39 27.55 -8.33
N ARG A 285 -2.18 26.98 -8.27
CA ARG A 285 -0.99 27.53 -8.97
C ARG A 285 -1.05 27.45 -10.49
N ALA A 286 -2.02 26.74 -11.07
CA ALA A 286 -2.20 26.69 -12.52
C ALA A 286 -3.13 27.81 -13.03
N SER A 287 -3.92 28.44 -12.14
CA SER A 287 -4.81 29.55 -12.47
C SER A 287 -4.21 30.93 -12.23
N GLU A 288 -3.06 31.03 -11.57
CA GLU A 288 -2.37 32.31 -11.36
C GLU A 288 -1.69 32.78 -12.66
N PRO A 289 -1.88 34.04 -13.08
CA PRO A 289 -1.17 34.60 -14.23
C PRO A 289 0.34 34.60 -13.97
N PRO A 290 1.18 34.45 -15.01
CA PRO A 290 2.62 34.45 -14.83
C PRO A 290 3.06 35.77 -14.17
N PRO A 291 4.00 35.71 -13.19
CA PRO A 291 4.56 36.92 -12.61
C PRO A 291 5.18 37.76 -13.73
N ARG A 292 4.80 39.03 -13.78
CA ARG A 292 5.32 40.01 -14.75
C ARG A 292 6.76 40.37 -14.44
#